data_AF-A0A7F8QIW3-F1
#
_entry.id   AF-A0A7F8QIW3-F1
#
_cell.length_a   1.000
_cell.length_b   1.000
_cell.length_c   1.000
_cell.angle_alpha   90.00
_cell.angle_beta   90.00
_cell.angle_gamma   90.00
#
_symmetry.space_group_name_H-M   'P 1'
#
loop_
_entity.id
_entity.type
_entity.pdbx_description
1 polymer ?
#
loop_
_entity_poly.entity_id
_entity_poly.type
_entity_poly.pdbx_seq_one_letter_code
_entity_poly.pdbx_strand_id
1 'polypeptide(L)'
;MSMDFQNQAGSCQKCDPDCPDGSCWGPGKENCQKLTKIICAQQCSGRCRGRSPSDCCHNQCAAGCTGPRESDCLVCRRFRDEATCKDTCPPLMLYNPTTYQMDVNPEGKYSFGATCVKKCPRNYVVTDHGSCVRACSSDSYEVEEDGVRKCKKCEGPCRKVCNGIGIGEFKDTLSINATNIKHFKNCTSISGDLHILPVAFRGDSFTRTLPLDPKELDILKTVREITGFLLIQAWPENRTDLHAFENLEIIRGRTKQHGQFSLAVVGLDITSLGLRSLKEISDGDVIISGNQKLCYANTINWKKLFGTSSQKTKIINNKDEKGCKAIGHVCHPLCSSEGCWGPEPKDCVSCRNVSRGRECVEKCNVLEGEPREFVENSQCIQCHPECLPQAMNITCTGRGPDSCVKCAHYIDGPHCVKTCPAGVMGENNTLVWKFADANLACHLCHSNCTYGCAGPGLEGCARNGPKIPSIATGIVGGLLLVVVVALGVGLFLRRRHIVRKRTLRRLLQERELVEPLTPSGEAPNQALLRILKETEFKKIKVLGSGAFGTVYKGLWIPEGEKVKIPVAIKELREATSPKANKEILDLV
;
A
#
# COMPACT_ATOMS: atom_id res chain seq x y z
N MET A 1 -7.68 13.25 -18.15
CA MET A 1 -8.94 13.83 -18.63
C MET A 1 -8.59 15.12 -19.35
N SER A 2 -8.52 15.09 -20.69
CA SER A 2 -8.57 16.31 -21.48
C SER A 2 -10.05 16.56 -21.71
N MET A 3 -10.62 17.58 -21.07
CA MET A 3 -11.96 18.04 -21.41
C MET A 3 -11.79 19.02 -22.57
N ASP A 4 -12.22 18.62 -23.76
CA ASP A 4 -12.31 19.53 -24.89
C ASP A 4 -13.49 20.48 -24.65
N PHE A 5 -13.19 21.77 -24.49
CA PHE A 5 -14.21 22.81 -24.39
C PHE A 5 -14.87 22.98 -25.77
N GLN A 6 -16.04 22.38 -25.98
CA GLN A 6 -16.90 22.68 -27.13
C GLN A 6 -17.74 23.92 -26.82
N ASN A 7 -17.49 25.00 -27.57
CA ASN A 7 -18.30 26.22 -27.50
C ASN A 7 -19.72 25.95 -28.03
N GLN A 8 -20.63 25.60 -27.13
CA GLN A 8 -22.06 25.60 -27.44
C GLN A 8 -22.60 27.04 -27.31
N ALA A 9 -22.61 27.73 -28.45
CA ALA A 9 -23.38 28.94 -28.77
C ALA A 9 -23.29 30.15 -27.80
N GLY A 10 -22.49 31.16 -28.18
CA GLY A 10 -22.61 32.54 -27.68
C GLY A 10 -21.28 33.31 -27.70
N SER A 11 -21.21 34.40 -28.47
CA SER A 11 -20.12 35.39 -28.60
C SER A 11 -19.13 35.49 -27.43
N CYS A 12 -18.09 34.65 -27.40
CA CYS A 12 -16.96 34.84 -26.50
C CYS A 12 -16.16 36.05 -26.99
N GLN A 13 -16.05 37.07 -26.14
CA GLN A 13 -15.17 38.20 -26.43
C GLN A 13 -13.71 37.73 -26.45
N LYS A 14 -12.91 38.33 -27.34
CA LYS A 14 -11.48 38.01 -27.44
C LYS A 14 -10.74 38.49 -26.19
N CYS A 15 -9.68 37.76 -25.85
CA CYS A 15 -8.73 38.21 -24.85
C CYS A 15 -8.08 39.53 -25.27
N ASP A 16 -7.66 40.32 -24.28
CA ASP A 16 -6.88 41.52 -24.50
C ASP A 16 -5.54 41.17 -25.20
N PRO A 17 -5.06 41.99 -26.16
CA PRO A 17 -3.78 41.75 -26.84
C PRO A 17 -2.56 41.68 -25.90
N ASP A 18 -2.62 42.32 -24.72
CA ASP A 18 -1.54 42.30 -23.73
C ASP A 18 -1.44 40.96 -22.98
N CYS A 19 -2.40 40.04 -23.15
CA CYS A 19 -2.40 38.78 -22.43
C CYS A 19 -1.31 37.82 -22.95
N PRO A 20 -0.55 37.16 -22.05
CA PRO A 20 0.52 36.25 -22.45
C PRO A 20 -0.05 35.06 -23.22
N ASP A 21 0.49 34.81 -24.40
CA ASP A 21 0.07 33.74 -25.32
C ASP A 21 -1.45 33.72 -25.60
N GLY A 22 -2.10 34.89 -25.55
CA GLY A 22 -3.55 35.03 -25.73
C GLY A 22 -4.39 34.34 -24.64
N SER A 23 -3.81 34.06 -23.47
CA SER A 23 -4.47 33.33 -22.38
C SER A 23 -5.15 34.31 -21.39
N CYS A 24 -6.48 34.26 -21.32
CA CYS A 24 -7.28 35.08 -20.40
C CYS A 24 -8.44 34.27 -19.79
N TRP A 25 -8.97 34.77 -18.67
CA TRP A 25 -10.16 34.23 -18.01
C TRP A 25 -11.45 34.94 -18.45
N GLY A 26 -11.33 36.08 -19.16
CA GLY A 26 -12.43 36.94 -19.57
C GLY A 26 -11.92 38.16 -20.36
N PRO A 27 -12.83 39.04 -20.83
CA PRO A 27 -12.48 40.27 -21.54
C PRO A 27 -11.75 41.26 -20.62
N GLY A 28 -10.90 42.12 -21.19
CA GLY A 28 -10.16 43.15 -20.43
C GLY A 28 -8.79 42.68 -19.90
N LYS A 29 -7.88 43.64 -19.70
CA LYS A 29 -6.48 43.40 -19.31
C LYS A 29 -6.33 42.78 -17.92
N GLU A 30 -7.23 43.07 -17.00
CA GLU A 30 -7.26 42.55 -15.64
C GLU A 30 -7.51 41.04 -15.57
N ASN A 31 -8.15 40.50 -16.61
CA ASN A 31 -8.49 39.08 -16.73
C ASN A 31 -7.42 38.26 -17.47
N CYS A 32 -6.31 38.89 -17.86
CA CYS A 32 -5.16 38.16 -18.40
C CYS A 32 -4.62 37.15 -17.37
N GLN A 33 -4.28 35.95 -17.85
CA GLN A 33 -3.72 34.92 -16.99
C GLN A 33 -2.33 35.33 -16.48
N LYS A 34 -2.18 35.38 -15.15
CA LYS A 34 -0.88 35.67 -14.52
C LYS A 34 -0.03 34.39 -14.46
N LEU A 35 1.10 34.40 -15.14
CA LEU A 35 2.03 33.26 -15.20
C LEU A 35 3.12 33.39 -14.13
N THR A 36 3.20 32.44 -13.21
CA THR A 36 4.18 32.45 -12.09
C THR A 36 4.95 31.14 -11.96
N LYS A 37 4.91 30.28 -13.00
CA LYS A 37 5.60 28.98 -13.03
C LYS A 37 6.38 28.76 -14.32
N ILE A 38 5.69 28.80 -15.46
CA ILE A 38 6.28 28.43 -16.76
C ILE A 38 7.29 29.46 -17.27
N ILE A 39 7.17 30.72 -16.81
CA ILE A 39 8.06 31.81 -17.21
C ILE A 39 9.32 31.92 -16.33
N CYS A 40 9.45 31.10 -15.30
CA CYS A 40 10.49 31.24 -14.30
C CYS A 40 11.86 30.84 -14.82
N ALA A 41 12.91 31.44 -14.25
CA ALA A 41 14.28 31.02 -14.49
C ALA A 41 14.50 29.57 -14.02
N GLN A 42 15.42 28.86 -14.66
CA GLN A 42 15.71 27.45 -14.33
C GLN A 42 16.22 27.24 -12.90
N GLN A 43 16.81 28.27 -12.29
CA GLN A 43 17.31 28.24 -10.91
C GLN A 43 16.18 28.33 -9.86
N CYS A 44 14.96 28.73 -10.24
CA CYS A 44 13.88 28.87 -9.28
C CYS A 44 13.39 27.49 -8.82
N SER A 45 13.28 27.30 -7.51
CA SER A 45 12.78 26.05 -6.90
C SER A 45 11.25 25.88 -6.97
N GLY A 46 10.51 26.87 -7.50
CA GLY A 46 9.05 26.86 -7.44
C GLY A 46 8.38 27.95 -8.29
N ARG A 47 7.95 29.04 -7.63
CA ARG A 47 7.24 30.17 -8.26
C ARG A 47 8.19 31.34 -8.53
N CYS A 48 7.74 32.28 -9.35
CA CYS A 48 8.45 33.53 -9.60
C CYS A 48 7.47 34.68 -9.90
N ARG A 49 7.98 35.92 -9.83
CA ARG A 49 7.27 37.13 -10.28
C ARG A 49 7.62 37.53 -11.72
N GLY A 50 8.72 36.99 -12.24
CA GLY A 50 9.32 37.39 -13.51
C GLY A 50 10.30 36.34 -14.03
N ARG A 51 10.95 36.65 -15.16
CA ARG A 51 11.85 35.72 -15.87
C ARG A 51 13.27 35.68 -15.30
N SER A 52 13.64 36.67 -14.50
CA SER A 52 14.99 36.80 -13.94
C SER A 52 15.17 35.90 -12.71
N PRO A 53 16.39 35.39 -12.44
CA PRO A 53 16.68 34.65 -11.21
C PRO A 53 16.41 35.44 -9.91
N SER A 54 16.49 36.78 -9.97
CA SER A 54 16.14 37.66 -8.85
C SER A 54 14.64 37.69 -8.52
N ASP A 55 13.80 37.22 -9.44
CA ASP A 55 12.35 37.17 -9.26
C ASP A 55 11.84 35.83 -8.73
N CYS A 56 12.74 34.91 -8.36
CA CYS A 56 12.35 33.66 -7.73
C CYS A 56 11.70 33.93 -6.37
N CYS A 57 10.55 33.27 -6.14
CA CYS A 57 9.87 33.29 -4.86
C CYS A 57 10.49 32.30 -3.88
N HIS A 58 10.24 32.51 -2.58
CA HIS A 58 10.58 31.54 -1.55
C HIS A 58 9.95 30.16 -1.85
N ASN A 59 10.61 29.08 -1.43
CA ASN A 59 10.15 27.71 -1.70
C ASN A 59 8.81 27.37 -1.02
N GLN A 60 8.45 28.11 0.04
CA GLN A 60 7.19 28.00 0.76
C GLN A 60 6.04 28.80 0.13
N CYS A 61 6.24 29.47 -1.01
CA CYS A 61 5.17 30.18 -1.70
C CYS A 61 4.38 29.27 -2.67
N ALA A 62 3.04 29.34 -2.66
CA ALA A 62 2.17 28.45 -3.44
C ALA A 62 1.74 29.01 -4.80
N ALA A 63 1.36 30.29 -4.86
CA ALA A 63 0.77 30.93 -6.05
C ALA A 63 1.73 31.93 -6.72
N GLY A 64 2.49 32.64 -5.91
CA GLY A 64 3.41 33.70 -6.31
C GLY A 64 3.89 34.44 -5.05
N CYS A 65 4.60 35.54 -5.24
CA CYS A 65 5.14 36.34 -4.15
C CYS A 65 5.18 37.83 -4.52
N THR A 66 5.37 38.70 -3.54
CA THR A 66 5.70 40.12 -3.73
C THR A 66 7.21 40.37 -3.63
N GLY A 67 7.95 39.45 -3.00
CA GLY A 67 9.39 39.47 -2.80
C GLY A 67 9.96 38.06 -2.55
N PRO A 68 11.28 37.92 -2.34
CA PRO A 68 11.93 36.62 -2.26
C PRO A 68 11.81 35.94 -0.88
N ARG A 69 11.31 36.63 0.16
CA ARG A 69 11.25 36.09 1.53
C ARG A 69 9.99 35.24 1.76
N GLU A 70 10.04 34.42 2.79
CA GLU A 70 8.91 33.60 3.25
C GLU A 70 7.71 34.42 3.78
N SER A 71 7.93 35.68 4.16
CA SER A 71 6.89 36.64 4.51
C SER A 71 6.19 37.27 3.31
N ASP A 72 6.81 37.18 2.13
CA ASP A 72 6.37 37.90 0.93
C ASP A 72 5.53 37.01 0.01
N CYS A 73 5.17 35.81 0.47
CA CYS A 73 4.34 34.90 -0.30
C CYS A 73 2.91 35.43 -0.40
N LEU A 74 2.29 35.30 -1.58
CA LEU A 74 0.86 35.61 -1.73
C LEU A 74 -0.01 34.63 -0.94
N VAL A 75 0.38 33.34 -0.95
CA VAL A 75 -0.25 32.26 -0.19
C VAL A 75 0.83 31.25 0.17
N CYS A 76 0.77 30.72 1.39
CA CYS A 76 1.68 29.68 1.86
C CYS A 76 1.37 28.33 1.21
N ARG A 77 2.43 27.61 0.84
CA ARG A 77 2.37 26.27 0.24
C ARG A 77 1.91 25.21 1.24
N ARG A 78 2.32 25.35 2.50
CA ARG A 78 1.99 24.44 3.60
C ARG A 78 1.25 25.20 4.69
N PHE A 79 1.97 25.76 5.65
CA PHE A 79 1.38 26.44 6.79
C PHE A 79 1.72 27.92 6.82
N ARG A 80 0.75 28.73 7.23
CA ARG A 80 0.94 30.12 7.58
C ARG A 80 1.08 30.23 9.10
N ASP A 81 2.26 30.62 9.53
CA ASP A 81 2.54 30.98 10.91
C ASP A 81 2.60 32.50 11.01
N GLU A 82 1.49 33.09 11.45
CA GLU A 82 1.29 34.55 11.49
C GLU A 82 1.49 35.19 10.10
N ALA A 83 2.60 35.90 9.90
CA ALA A 83 2.96 36.58 8.65
C ALA A 83 3.98 35.79 7.81
N THR A 84 4.41 34.61 8.25
CA THR A 84 5.46 33.82 7.58
C THR A 84 4.94 32.48 7.09
N CYS A 85 5.43 32.01 5.95
CA CYS A 85 5.11 30.69 5.42
C CYS A 85 6.15 29.65 5.85
N LYS A 86 5.71 28.61 6.56
CA LYS A 86 6.55 27.52 7.08
C LYS A 86 6.12 26.18 6.51
N ASP A 87 7.07 25.25 6.40
CA ASP A 87 6.80 23.89 5.92
C ASP A 87 6.04 23.05 6.96
N THR A 88 6.32 23.27 8.23
CA THR A 88 5.65 22.68 9.40
C THR A 88 5.37 23.74 10.46
N CYS A 89 4.33 23.55 11.27
CA CYS A 89 4.12 24.38 12.45
C CYS A 89 5.21 24.12 13.51
N PRO A 90 5.51 25.10 14.38
CA PRO A 90 6.38 24.89 15.54
C PRO A 90 5.94 23.65 16.33
N PRO A 91 6.82 22.63 16.49
CA PRO A 91 6.45 21.37 17.11
C PRO A 91 6.08 21.57 18.57
N LEU A 92 5.17 20.74 19.08
CA LEU A 92 4.71 20.82 20.48
C LEU A 92 5.74 20.32 21.48
N MET A 93 6.69 19.50 21.03
CA MET A 93 7.76 18.93 21.84
C MET A 93 9.11 19.23 21.20
N LEU A 94 10.12 19.53 22.01
CA LEU A 94 11.51 19.76 21.61
C LEU A 94 12.39 18.66 22.18
N TYR A 95 13.39 18.24 21.42
CA TYR A 95 14.40 17.32 21.92
C TYR A 95 15.44 18.08 22.75
N ASN A 96 15.60 17.70 24.02
CA ASN A 96 16.60 18.27 24.90
C ASN A 96 17.89 17.46 24.82
N PRO A 97 18.98 18.03 24.28
CA PRO A 97 20.23 17.30 24.09
C PRO A 97 20.97 16.95 25.39
N THR A 98 20.61 17.57 26.52
CA THR A 98 21.23 17.32 27.83
C THR A 98 20.58 16.13 28.52
N THR A 99 19.24 16.04 28.47
CA THR A 99 18.46 14.99 29.12
C THR A 99 18.14 13.81 28.20
N TYR A 100 18.31 13.98 26.88
CA TYR A 100 17.94 13.03 25.84
C TYR A 100 16.43 12.73 25.78
N GLN A 101 15.62 13.64 26.32
CA GLN A 101 14.16 13.51 26.40
C GLN A 101 13.45 14.56 25.53
N MET A 102 12.15 14.35 25.32
CA MET A 102 11.28 15.28 24.64
C MET A 102 10.59 16.18 25.67
N ASP A 103 10.92 17.47 25.67
CA ASP A 103 10.34 18.49 26.55
C ASP A 103 9.25 19.28 25.84
N VAL A 104 8.31 19.87 26.59
CA VAL A 104 7.22 20.68 26.01
C VAL A 104 7.78 21.97 25.44
N ASN A 105 7.44 22.28 24.17
CA ASN A 105 7.82 23.54 23.53
C ASN A 105 6.90 24.70 23.95
N PRO A 106 7.39 25.75 24.62
CA PRO A 106 6.58 26.93 24.93
C PRO A 106 6.08 27.68 23.69
N GLU A 107 6.81 27.60 22.57
CA GLU A 107 6.43 28.19 21.28
C GLU A 107 5.63 27.24 20.39
N GLY A 108 5.29 26.04 20.89
CA GLY A 108 4.56 25.03 20.15
C GLY A 108 3.21 25.54 19.65
N LYS A 109 2.88 25.24 18.38
CA LYS A 109 1.60 25.61 17.77
C LYS A 109 0.97 24.40 17.11
N TYR A 110 -0.35 24.31 17.24
CA TYR A 110 -1.16 23.31 16.56
C TYR A 110 -1.39 23.70 15.10
N SER A 111 -1.50 22.72 14.22
CA SER A 111 -1.89 22.95 12.84
C SER A 111 -3.42 22.94 12.71
N PHE A 112 -4.01 24.05 12.27
CA PHE A 112 -5.44 24.18 11.96
C PHE A 112 -5.62 24.44 10.47
N GLY A 113 -5.92 23.39 9.70
CA GLY A 113 -5.94 23.49 8.23
C GLY A 113 -4.56 23.87 7.69
N ALA A 114 -4.44 25.06 7.11
CA ALA A 114 -3.19 25.61 6.58
C ALA A 114 -2.60 26.74 7.44
N THR A 115 -2.99 26.86 8.72
CA THR A 115 -2.47 27.88 9.65
C THR A 115 -1.96 27.26 10.95
N CYS A 116 -1.00 27.92 11.60
CA CYS A 116 -0.48 27.52 12.91
C CYS A 116 -1.14 28.36 14.02
N VAL A 117 -1.68 27.71 15.05
CA VAL A 117 -2.42 28.36 16.15
C VAL A 117 -1.94 27.89 17.51
N LYS A 118 -1.86 28.78 18.51
CA LYS A 118 -1.45 28.41 19.88
C LYS A 118 -2.46 27.52 20.60
N LYS A 119 -3.74 27.66 20.29
CA LYS A 119 -4.84 26.84 20.85
C LYS A 119 -5.80 26.48 19.72
N CYS A 120 -6.30 25.25 19.74
CA CYS A 120 -7.34 24.85 18.80
C CYS A 120 -8.63 25.66 19.06
N PRO A 121 -9.41 25.99 18.01
CA PRO A 121 -10.71 26.62 18.18
C PRO A 121 -11.66 25.77 19.03
N ARG A 122 -12.70 26.40 19.59
CA ARG A 122 -13.76 25.67 20.31
C ARG A 122 -14.39 24.62 19.37
N ASN A 123 -14.70 23.44 19.91
CA ASN A 123 -15.27 22.29 19.20
C ASN A 123 -14.34 21.58 18.22
N TYR A 124 -13.03 21.78 18.36
CA TYR A 124 -12.02 20.95 17.71
C TYR A 124 -11.31 20.07 18.73
N VAL A 125 -10.80 18.94 18.24
CA VAL A 125 -10.04 17.96 19.02
C VAL A 125 -8.62 17.88 18.47
N VAL A 126 -7.67 17.59 19.36
CA VAL A 126 -6.23 17.54 19.07
C VAL A 126 -5.83 16.11 18.74
N THR A 127 -5.17 15.88 17.61
CA THR A 127 -4.56 14.59 17.28
C THR A 127 -3.19 14.43 17.96
N ASP A 128 -2.67 13.20 18.07
CA ASP A 128 -1.30 12.92 18.54
C ASP A 128 -0.20 13.72 17.80
N HIS A 129 -0.42 14.06 16.52
CA HIS A 129 0.52 14.85 15.71
C HIS A 129 0.38 16.38 15.88
N GLY A 130 -0.45 16.85 16.80
CA GLY A 130 -0.64 18.29 17.06
C GLY A 130 -1.53 19.01 16.04
N SER A 131 -2.48 18.32 15.40
CA SER A 131 -3.45 18.93 14.48
C SER A 131 -4.82 19.12 15.11
N CYS A 132 -5.48 20.24 14.78
CA CYS A 132 -6.86 20.51 15.17
C CYS A 132 -7.84 19.93 14.13
N VAL A 133 -8.58 18.89 14.51
CA VAL A 133 -9.58 18.24 13.64
C VAL A 133 -10.98 18.34 14.25
N ARG A 134 -12.03 18.18 13.44
CA ARG A 134 -13.42 18.27 13.91
C ARG A 134 -13.88 17.03 14.67
N ALA A 135 -13.32 15.89 14.32
CA ALA A 135 -13.60 14.59 14.91
C ALA A 135 -12.36 13.72 14.76
N CYS A 136 -12.19 12.78 15.69
CA CYS A 136 -11.14 11.77 15.62
C CYS A 136 -11.37 10.83 14.42
N SER A 137 -10.28 10.22 13.95
CA SER A 137 -10.36 9.17 12.94
C SER A 137 -11.08 7.93 13.48
N SER A 138 -11.53 7.05 12.60
CA SER A 138 -12.34 5.88 12.97
C SER A 138 -11.66 4.87 13.90
N ASP A 139 -10.33 4.94 14.01
CA ASP A 139 -9.46 4.12 14.86
C ASP A 139 -9.11 4.82 16.20
N SER A 140 -9.70 5.99 16.46
CA SER A 140 -9.45 6.78 17.68
C SER A 140 -10.76 7.27 18.31
N TYR A 141 -10.71 7.57 19.59
CA TYR A 141 -11.84 8.13 20.34
C TYR A 141 -11.43 9.41 21.05
N GLU A 142 -12.42 10.27 21.31
CA GLU A 142 -12.23 11.54 21.99
C GLU A 142 -12.12 11.32 23.50
N VAL A 143 -11.06 11.87 24.10
CA VAL A 143 -10.82 11.93 25.55
C VAL A 143 -10.56 13.37 25.93
N GLU A 144 -11.11 13.79 27.06
CA GLU A 144 -10.74 15.06 27.67
C GLU A 144 -9.66 14.83 28.72
N GLU A 145 -8.48 15.42 28.48
CA GLU A 145 -7.31 15.33 29.37
C GLU A 145 -6.77 16.75 29.58
N ASP A 146 -6.62 17.17 30.84
CA ASP A 146 -6.19 18.52 31.22
C ASP A 146 -7.05 19.65 30.59
N GLY A 147 -8.35 19.41 30.40
CA GLY A 147 -9.29 20.35 29.77
C GLY A 147 -9.08 20.54 28.26
N VAL A 148 -8.26 19.69 27.63
CA VAL A 148 -8.06 19.64 26.17
C VAL A 148 -8.64 18.34 25.64
N ARG A 149 -9.50 18.44 24.63
CA ARG A 149 -10.01 17.28 23.91
C ARG A 149 -8.96 16.72 22.97
N LYS A 150 -8.54 15.48 23.19
CA LYS A 150 -7.52 14.77 22.42
C LYS A 150 -8.11 13.51 21.79
N CYS A 151 -7.53 13.09 20.67
CA CYS A 151 -7.82 11.81 20.06
C CYS A 151 -6.84 10.75 20.54
N LYS A 152 -7.33 9.72 21.22
CA LYS A 152 -6.52 8.58 21.62
C LYS A 152 -6.89 7.36 20.77
N LYS A 153 -5.89 6.61 20.31
CA LYS A 153 -6.12 5.36 19.57
C LYS A 153 -6.85 4.34 20.44
N CYS A 154 -7.80 3.62 19.83
CA CYS A 154 -8.54 2.57 20.50
C CYS A 154 -7.68 1.30 20.71
N GLU A 155 -7.86 0.62 21.84
CA GLU A 155 -7.25 -0.69 22.10
C GLU A 155 -8.04 -1.80 21.38
N GLY A 156 -7.72 -2.00 20.10
CA GLY A 156 -8.48 -2.85 19.19
C GLY A 156 -9.63 -2.06 18.51
N PRO A 157 -10.75 -2.71 18.16
CA PRO A 157 -11.87 -2.01 17.52
C PRO A 157 -12.44 -0.91 18.41
N CYS A 158 -12.65 0.29 17.87
CA CYS A 158 -13.25 1.39 18.61
C CYS A 158 -14.67 1.09 19.05
N ARG A 159 -15.07 1.67 20.18
CA ARG A 159 -16.40 1.44 20.75
C ARG A 159 -17.49 1.90 19.79
N LYS A 160 -18.26 0.94 19.28
CA LYS A 160 -19.46 1.17 18.48
C LYS A 160 -20.63 0.46 19.16
N VAL A 161 -21.64 1.24 19.56
CA VAL A 161 -22.87 0.72 20.15
C VAL A 161 -23.87 0.44 19.03
N CYS A 162 -24.46 -0.74 19.04
CA CYS A 162 -25.45 -1.18 18.06
C CYS A 162 -26.69 -1.73 18.77
N ASN A 163 -27.86 -1.58 18.17
CA ASN A 163 -29.10 -2.10 18.74
C ASN A 163 -29.11 -3.64 18.70
N GLY A 164 -29.60 -4.26 19.77
CA GLY A 164 -29.88 -5.69 19.81
C GLY A 164 -31.22 -6.05 19.17
N ILE A 165 -31.46 -7.35 19.04
CA ILE A 165 -32.74 -7.90 18.55
C ILE A 165 -33.87 -7.46 19.49
N GLY A 166 -35.03 -7.08 18.94
CA GLY A 166 -36.18 -6.57 19.69
C GLY A 166 -36.14 -5.08 20.02
N ILE A 167 -35.09 -4.34 19.60
CA ILE A 167 -34.93 -2.91 19.88
C ILE A 167 -34.72 -2.12 18.59
N GLY A 168 -35.37 -0.94 18.50
CA GLY A 168 -35.18 0.02 17.41
C GLY A 168 -35.49 -0.59 16.04
N GLU A 169 -34.49 -0.57 15.15
CA GLU A 169 -34.54 -1.14 13.80
C GLU A 169 -34.75 -2.67 13.78
N PHE A 170 -34.54 -3.37 14.90
CA PHE A 170 -34.76 -4.83 15.03
C PHE A 170 -35.98 -5.21 15.88
N LYS A 171 -36.92 -4.27 16.11
CA LYS A 171 -38.09 -4.50 16.99
C LYS A 171 -38.92 -5.73 16.63
N ASP A 172 -39.21 -5.92 15.33
CA ASP A 172 -40.03 -7.03 14.83
C ASP A 172 -39.18 -8.21 14.30
N THR A 173 -37.89 -8.21 14.61
CA THR A 173 -36.95 -9.25 14.20
C THR A 173 -36.86 -10.33 15.27
N LEU A 174 -37.02 -11.60 14.89
CA LEU A 174 -36.95 -12.73 15.82
C LEU A 174 -35.52 -13.18 16.14
N SER A 175 -34.61 -13.13 15.14
CA SER A 175 -33.25 -13.67 15.22
C SER A 175 -32.28 -12.85 14.36
N ILE A 176 -30.99 -12.90 14.70
CA ILE A 176 -29.92 -12.55 13.74
C ILE A 176 -30.10 -13.44 12.51
N ASN A 177 -30.09 -12.86 11.32
CA ASN A 177 -30.35 -13.52 10.04
C ASN A 177 -29.51 -12.90 8.90
N ALA A 178 -29.59 -13.47 7.69
CA ALA A 178 -28.81 -13.02 6.53
C ALA A 178 -29.05 -11.54 6.14
N THR A 179 -30.23 -11.01 6.43
CA THR A 179 -30.62 -9.63 6.07
C THR A 179 -30.05 -8.62 7.07
N ASN A 180 -30.10 -8.92 8.37
CA ASN A 180 -29.72 -7.97 9.43
C ASN A 180 -28.26 -8.07 9.86
N ILE A 181 -27.58 -9.22 9.70
CA ILE A 181 -26.26 -9.46 10.31
C ILE A 181 -25.18 -8.44 9.89
N LYS A 182 -25.30 -7.87 8.69
CA LYS A 182 -24.39 -6.84 8.16
C LYS A 182 -24.42 -5.52 8.96
N HIS A 183 -25.53 -5.22 9.65
CA HIS A 183 -25.64 -4.05 10.52
C HIS A 183 -24.75 -4.18 11.78
N PHE A 184 -24.43 -5.42 12.18
CA PHE A 184 -23.55 -5.70 13.32
C PHE A 184 -22.05 -5.52 12.99
N LYS A 185 -21.71 -5.10 11.76
CA LYS A 185 -20.31 -4.87 11.36
C LYS A 185 -19.64 -3.81 12.23
N ASN A 186 -18.48 -4.18 12.79
CA ASN A 186 -17.67 -3.37 13.70
C ASN A 186 -18.37 -2.99 15.02
N CYS A 187 -19.48 -3.64 15.38
CA CYS A 187 -20.13 -3.40 16.66
C CYS A 187 -19.30 -4.03 17.78
N THR A 188 -19.05 -3.26 18.83
CA THR A 188 -18.31 -3.73 20.01
C THR A 188 -19.21 -3.89 21.23
N SER A 189 -20.32 -3.16 21.27
CA SER A 189 -21.29 -3.18 22.37
C SER A 189 -22.70 -3.30 21.79
N ILE A 190 -23.45 -4.30 22.23
CA ILE A 190 -24.83 -4.52 21.82
C ILE A 190 -25.77 -3.99 22.91
N SER A 191 -26.52 -2.96 22.56
CA SER A 191 -27.60 -2.41 23.37
C SER A 191 -28.87 -3.20 23.15
N GLY A 192 -29.04 -4.28 23.90
CA GLY A 192 -30.18 -5.19 23.83
C GLY A 192 -29.76 -6.65 23.85
N ASP A 193 -30.61 -7.49 23.27
CA ASP A 193 -30.48 -8.93 23.26
C ASP A 193 -29.89 -9.45 21.94
N LEU A 194 -29.27 -10.63 21.96
CA LEU A 194 -28.90 -11.35 20.75
C LEU A 194 -29.58 -12.73 20.75
N HIS A 195 -30.34 -13.00 19.69
CA HIS A 195 -31.02 -14.26 19.47
C HIS A 195 -30.47 -14.95 18.23
N ILE A 196 -30.07 -16.22 18.36
CA ILE A 196 -29.64 -17.07 17.25
C ILE A 196 -30.48 -18.33 17.27
N LEU A 197 -31.48 -18.35 16.38
CA LEU A 197 -32.53 -19.36 16.33
C LEU A 197 -32.41 -20.23 15.06
N PRO A 198 -33.00 -21.45 15.04
CA PRO A 198 -32.95 -22.34 13.86
C PRO A 198 -33.43 -21.70 12.56
N VAL A 199 -34.39 -20.77 12.63
CA VAL A 199 -34.93 -20.04 11.47
C VAL A 199 -33.86 -19.21 10.74
N ALA A 200 -32.81 -18.76 11.44
CA ALA A 200 -31.71 -18.02 10.83
C ALA A 200 -30.97 -18.85 9.77
N PHE A 201 -30.74 -20.13 10.05
CA PHE A 201 -29.98 -21.03 9.18
C PHE A 201 -30.86 -21.76 8.16
N ARG A 202 -32.15 -21.96 8.45
CA ARG A 202 -33.10 -22.54 7.48
C ARG A 202 -33.63 -21.50 6.48
N GLY A 203 -33.54 -20.22 6.82
CA GLY A 203 -34.24 -19.16 6.12
C GLY A 203 -35.72 -19.10 6.52
N ASP A 204 -36.38 -18.02 6.15
CA ASP A 204 -37.80 -17.78 6.41
C ASP A 204 -38.50 -17.30 5.15
N SER A 205 -39.43 -18.12 4.65
CA SER A 205 -40.20 -17.80 3.45
C SER A 205 -41.21 -16.67 3.68
N PHE A 206 -41.72 -16.49 4.90
CA PHE A 206 -42.72 -15.45 5.22
C PHE A 206 -42.10 -14.06 5.15
N THR A 207 -40.93 -13.88 5.77
CA THR A 207 -40.16 -12.62 5.70
C THR A 207 -39.27 -12.52 4.45
N ARG A 208 -39.28 -13.54 3.57
CA ARG A 208 -38.40 -13.67 2.40
C ARG A 208 -36.91 -13.55 2.76
N THR A 209 -36.54 -14.07 3.92
CA THR A 209 -35.17 -14.06 4.44
C THR A 209 -34.45 -15.33 4.01
N LEU A 210 -33.28 -15.18 3.37
CA LEU A 210 -32.45 -16.30 2.97
C LEU A 210 -31.76 -16.97 4.18
N PRO A 211 -31.34 -18.25 4.03
CA PRO A 211 -30.44 -18.90 4.98
C PRO A 211 -29.18 -18.07 5.26
N LEU A 212 -28.83 -17.92 6.54
CA LEU A 212 -27.59 -17.27 6.98
C LEU A 212 -26.37 -18.11 6.60
N ASP A 213 -25.39 -17.51 5.93
CA ASP A 213 -24.08 -18.14 5.71
C ASP A 213 -23.33 -18.21 7.07
N PRO A 214 -22.93 -19.42 7.53
CA PRO A 214 -22.15 -19.61 8.75
C PRO A 214 -20.89 -18.73 8.86
N LYS A 215 -20.30 -18.31 7.74
CA LYS A 215 -19.13 -17.41 7.74
C LYS A 215 -19.48 -15.99 8.18
N GLU A 216 -20.70 -15.54 7.94
CA GLU A 216 -21.10 -14.18 8.35
C GLU A 216 -21.19 -14.02 9.88
N LEU A 217 -21.25 -15.13 10.64
CA LEU A 217 -21.16 -15.08 12.11
C LEU A 217 -19.81 -14.50 12.60
N ASP A 218 -18.75 -14.56 11.80
CA ASP A 218 -17.46 -13.93 12.12
C ASP A 218 -17.58 -12.40 12.30
N ILE A 219 -18.65 -11.77 11.78
CA ILE A 219 -18.96 -10.35 12.01
C ILE A 219 -19.09 -10.04 13.52
N LEU A 220 -19.60 -10.99 14.30
CA LEU A 220 -19.83 -10.80 15.74
C LEU A 220 -18.54 -10.90 16.56
N LYS A 221 -17.40 -11.28 15.97
CA LYS A 221 -16.10 -11.34 16.68
C LYS A 221 -15.66 -10.01 17.28
N THR A 222 -16.15 -8.88 16.80
CA THR A 222 -15.83 -7.57 17.38
C THR A 222 -16.62 -7.27 18.66
N VAL A 223 -17.69 -8.02 18.95
CA VAL A 223 -18.56 -7.81 20.10
C VAL A 223 -17.82 -8.19 21.38
N ARG A 224 -17.72 -7.23 22.29
CA ARG A 224 -17.12 -7.37 23.63
C ARG A 224 -18.14 -7.27 24.75
N GLU A 225 -19.30 -6.67 24.50
CA GLU A 225 -20.30 -6.41 25.51
C GLU A 225 -21.71 -6.62 24.97
N ILE A 226 -22.57 -7.29 25.74
CA ILE A 226 -24.01 -7.40 25.49
C ILE A 226 -24.74 -6.87 26.72
N THR A 227 -25.59 -5.85 26.56
CA THR A 227 -26.30 -5.26 27.70
C THR A 227 -27.51 -6.08 28.16
N GLY A 228 -28.12 -6.83 27.24
CA GLY A 228 -29.25 -7.72 27.50
C GLY A 228 -28.79 -9.15 27.75
N PHE A 229 -29.43 -10.11 27.09
CA PHE A 229 -29.08 -11.53 27.14
C PHE A 229 -28.58 -12.09 25.79
N LEU A 230 -27.87 -13.21 25.86
CA LEU A 230 -27.44 -14.00 24.71
C LEU A 230 -28.16 -15.34 24.69
N LEU A 231 -28.96 -15.58 23.64
CA LEU A 231 -29.70 -16.83 23.41
C LEU A 231 -29.24 -17.49 22.12
N ILE A 232 -28.76 -18.72 22.23
CA ILE A 232 -28.31 -19.55 21.12
C ILE A 232 -29.04 -20.89 21.17
N GLN A 233 -29.95 -21.09 20.22
CA GLN A 233 -30.74 -22.32 20.04
C GLN A 233 -30.41 -23.04 18.73
N ALA A 234 -29.59 -22.44 17.88
CA ALA A 234 -29.03 -23.09 16.70
C ALA A 234 -27.62 -22.57 16.45
N TRP A 235 -26.78 -23.44 15.90
CA TRP A 235 -25.41 -23.13 15.51
C TRP A 235 -25.02 -24.01 14.32
N PRO A 236 -24.10 -23.57 13.45
CA PRO A 236 -23.65 -24.39 12.33
C PRO A 236 -23.00 -25.70 12.81
N GLU A 237 -23.45 -26.83 12.30
CA GLU A 237 -22.98 -28.17 12.72
C GLU A 237 -21.49 -28.41 12.43
N ASN A 238 -20.92 -27.70 11.46
CA ASN A 238 -19.49 -27.79 11.12
C ASN A 238 -18.57 -26.99 12.05
N ARG A 239 -19.11 -26.33 13.08
CA ARG A 239 -18.36 -25.54 14.06
C ARG A 239 -18.39 -26.24 15.42
N THR A 240 -17.23 -26.35 16.04
CA THR A 240 -17.03 -27.06 17.31
C THR A 240 -17.21 -26.16 18.54
N ASP A 241 -17.23 -24.84 18.36
CA ASP A 241 -17.34 -23.84 19.42
C ASP A 241 -18.16 -22.60 19.00
N LEU A 242 -18.38 -21.68 19.96
CA LEU A 242 -19.02 -20.39 19.72
C LEU A 242 -17.99 -19.31 19.31
N HIS A 243 -17.12 -19.62 18.33
CA HIS A 243 -16.01 -18.74 17.88
C HIS A 243 -16.39 -17.27 17.64
N ALA A 244 -17.63 -17.01 17.22
CA ALA A 244 -18.12 -15.66 16.97
C ALA A 244 -18.10 -14.76 18.22
N PHE A 245 -18.15 -15.36 19.42
CA PHE A 245 -18.19 -14.66 20.71
C PHE A 245 -16.89 -14.84 21.51
N GLU A 246 -15.78 -15.19 20.85
CA GLU A 246 -14.49 -15.40 21.53
C GLU A 246 -13.94 -14.14 22.24
N ASN A 247 -14.39 -12.94 21.82
CA ASN A 247 -14.01 -11.65 22.37
C ASN A 247 -15.07 -11.05 23.31
N LEU A 248 -16.17 -11.76 23.56
CA LEU A 248 -17.22 -11.30 24.47
C LEU A 248 -16.69 -11.28 25.91
N GLU A 249 -16.65 -10.11 26.52
CA GLU A 249 -16.12 -9.89 27.87
C GLU A 249 -17.21 -9.83 28.93
N ILE A 250 -18.34 -9.20 28.62
CA ILE A 250 -19.39 -8.91 29.60
C ILE A 250 -20.78 -9.16 29.02
N ILE A 251 -21.62 -9.87 29.78
CA ILE A 251 -23.08 -9.94 29.57
C ILE A 251 -23.75 -9.28 30.77
N ARG A 252 -24.44 -8.16 30.58
CA ARG A 252 -25.03 -7.41 31.71
C ARG A 252 -26.35 -7.99 32.20
N GLY A 253 -27.12 -8.65 31.35
CA GLY A 253 -28.41 -9.23 31.73
C GLY A 253 -29.47 -8.21 32.16
N ARG A 254 -29.48 -6.98 31.63
CA ARG A 254 -30.53 -5.98 31.97
C ARG A 254 -31.93 -6.46 31.55
N THR A 255 -31.96 -7.21 30.45
CA THR A 255 -33.08 -8.02 29.97
C THR A 255 -32.67 -9.49 30.04
N LYS A 256 -33.64 -10.40 30.16
CA LYS A 256 -33.38 -11.83 30.38
C LYS A 256 -34.39 -12.67 29.61
N GLN A 257 -33.95 -13.82 29.09
CA GLN A 257 -34.83 -14.77 28.45
C GLN A 257 -35.82 -15.34 29.47
N HIS A 258 -37.11 -15.24 29.15
CA HIS A 258 -38.23 -15.54 30.07
C HIS A 258 -38.08 -14.86 31.45
N GLY A 259 -37.43 -13.70 31.52
CA GLY A 259 -37.19 -12.98 32.77
C GLY A 259 -36.18 -13.62 33.72
N GLN A 260 -35.48 -14.69 33.31
CA GLN A 260 -34.57 -15.44 34.18
C GLN A 260 -33.14 -15.55 33.64
N PHE A 261 -32.94 -15.95 32.38
CA PHE A 261 -31.62 -16.33 31.87
C PHE A 261 -30.94 -15.20 31.09
N SER A 262 -29.71 -14.84 31.45
CA SER A 262 -28.89 -13.89 30.68
C SER A 262 -27.96 -14.56 29.66
N LEU A 263 -27.67 -15.85 29.85
CA LEU A 263 -26.98 -16.69 28.88
C LEU A 263 -27.73 -18.01 28.73
N ALA A 264 -28.11 -18.34 27.50
CA ALA A 264 -28.82 -19.56 27.17
C ALA A 264 -28.20 -20.24 25.95
N VAL A 265 -27.63 -21.43 26.14
CA VAL A 265 -26.98 -22.25 25.09
C VAL A 265 -27.66 -23.62 25.07
N VAL A 266 -28.56 -23.83 24.10
CA VAL A 266 -29.50 -24.95 24.14
C VAL A 266 -29.50 -25.73 22.83
N GLY A 267 -29.33 -27.06 22.92
CA GLY A 267 -29.54 -27.98 21.79
C GLY A 267 -28.55 -27.86 20.65
N LEU A 268 -27.28 -27.53 20.94
CA LEU A 268 -26.22 -27.34 19.94
C LEU A 268 -25.30 -28.57 19.80
N ASP A 269 -24.66 -28.69 18.64
CA ASP A 269 -23.70 -29.75 18.31
C ASP A 269 -22.22 -29.39 18.62
N ILE A 270 -21.99 -28.42 19.50
CA ILE A 270 -20.66 -27.95 19.89
C ILE A 270 -19.97 -28.88 20.89
N THR A 271 -18.64 -28.90 20.86
CA THR A 271 -17.79 -29.65 21.82
C THR A 271 -17.29 -28.79 22.97
N SER A 272 -17.13 -27.48 22.72
CA SER A 272 -16.65 -26.48 23.68
C SER A 272 -17.43 -25.18 23.53
N LEU A 273 -17.43 -24.33 24.57
CA LEU A 273 -18.12 -23.04 24.50
C LEU A 273 -17.26 -22.00 23.76
N GLY A 274 -15.94 -21.95 24.01
CA GLY A 274 -15.05 -21.00 23.36
C GLY A 274 -15.20 -19.53 23.80
N LEU A 275 -15.91 -19.26 24.89
CA LEU A 275 -16.14 -17.91 25.43
C LEU A 275 -14.92 -17.39 26.24
N ARG A 276 -13.73 -17.49 25.66
CA ARG A 276 -12.44 -17.27 26.35
C ARG A 276 -12.24 -15.89 26.98
N SER A 277 -12.89 -14.86 26.46
CA SER A 277 -12.76 -13.50 26.98
C SER A 277 -13.80 -13.15 28.04
N LEU A 278 -14.76 -14.04 28.32
CA LEU A 278 -15.88 -13.75 29.22
C LEU A 278 -15.39 -13.66 30.66
N LYS A 279 -15.54 -12.47 31.25
CA LYS A 279 -15.09 -12.14 32.60
C LYS A 279 -16.26 -11.91 33.56
N GLU A 280 -17.41 -11.48 33.05
CA GLU A 280 -18.52 -11.08 33.89
C GLU A 280 -19.89 -11.37 33.25
N ILE A 281 -20.80 -11.89 34.07
CA ILE A 281 -22.24 -11.96 33.83
C ILE A 281 -22.91 -11.20 34.98
N SER A 282 -23.21 -9.92 34.76
CA SER A 282 -23.59 -9.00 35.83
C SER A 282 -24.90 -9.40 36.54
N ASP A 283 -25.86 -9.96 35.80
CA ASP A 283 -27.15 -10.40 36.33
C ASP A 283 -27.79 -11.48 35.42
N GLY A 284 -28.75 -12.23 35.94
CA GLY A 284 -29.46 -13.33 35.27
C GLY A 284 -28.75 -14.69 35.34
N ASP A 285 -29.55 -15.75 35.32
CA ASP A 285 -29.09 -17.14 35.41
C ASP A 285 -28.47 -17.61 34.09
N VAL A 286 -27.71 -18.70 34.16
CA VAL A 286 -27.10 -19.35 32.99
C VAL A 286 -27.74 -20.72 32.76
N ILE A 287 -28.21 -20.98 31.55
CA ILE A 287 -28.72 -22.30 31.15
C ILE A 287 -27.92 -22.86 29.98
N ILE A 288 -27.35 -24.05 30.17
CA ILE A 288 -26.60 -24.78 29.16
C ILE A 288 -27.17 -26.19 29.11
N SER A 289 -27.98 -26.49 28.11
CA SER A 289 -28.77 -27.73 28.12
C SER A 289 -28.91 -28.40 26.77
N GLY A 290 -28.86 -29.74 26.77
CA GLY A 290 -29.15 -30.53 25.57
C GLY A 290 -28.02 -30.53 24.53
N ASN A 291 -26.80 -30.13 24.91
CA ASN A 291 -25.64 -30.09 24.01
C ASN A 291 -24.87 -31.42 24.15
N GLN A 292 -25.21 -32.41 23.32
CA GLN A 292 -24.79 -33.82 23.51
C GLN A 292 -23.28 -34.06 23.42
N LYS A 293 -22.53 -33.16 22.78
CA LYS A 293 -21.07 -33.27 22.58
C LYS A 293 -20.26 -32.33 23.49
N LEU A 294 -20.90 -31.46 24.26
CA LEU A 294 -20.25 -30.40 25.03
C LEU A 294 -19.57 -30.94 26.29
N CYS A 295 -18.28 -30.65 26.49
CA CYS A 295 -17.49 -31.22 27.59
C CYS A 295 -16.97 -30.25 28.66
N TYR A 296 -16.78 -28.97 28.34
CA TYR A 296 -15.99 -28.07 29.19
C TYR A 296 -16.81 -27.19 30.14
N ALA A 297 -18.14 -27.14 29.96
CA ALA A 297 -19.02 -26.21 30.69
C ALA A 297 -18.99 -26.40 32.23
N ASN A 298 -18.79 -27.63 32.71
CA ASN A 298 -18.72 -27.95 34.15
C ASN A 298 -17.37 -27.58 34.78
N THR A 299 -16.33 -27.30 33.99
CA THR A 299 -15.00 -26.96 34.53
C THR A 299 -14.92 -25.52 35.03
N ILE A 300 -15.80 -24.65 34.53
CA ILE A 300 -15.81 -23.21 34.84
C ILE A 300 -16.40 -22.96 36.22
N ASN A 301 -15.70 -22.17 37.03
CA ASN A 301 -16.25 -21.65 38.28
C ASN A 301 -17.17 -20.44 38.03
N TRP A 302 -18.41 -20.72 37.60
CA TRP A 302 -19.40 -19.69 37.22
C TRP A 302 -19.67 -18.65 38.30
N LYS A 303 -19.54 -19.00 39.59
CA LYS A 303 -19.75 -18.06 40.70
C LYS A 303 -18.80 -16.86 40.66
N LYS A 304 -17.61 -17.01 40.05
CA LYS A 304 -16.66 -15.90 39.88
C LYS A 304 -17.02 -14.96 38.74
N LEU A 305 -17.84 -15.42 37.79
CA LEU A 305 -18.34 -14.59 36.70
C LEU A 305 -19.58 -13.80 37.12
N PHE A 306 -20.33 -14.27 38.13
CA PHE A 306 -21.58 -13.65 38.55
C PHE A 306 -21.37 -12.35 39.31
N GLY A 307 -22.12 -11.31 38.92
CA GLY A 307 -22.17 -10.04 39.63
C GLY A 307 -22.99 -10.09 40.93
N THR A 308 -23.93 -11.04 41.04
CA THR A 308 -24.81 -11.18 42.20
C THR A 308 -24.81 -12.61 42.76
N SER A 309 -24.99 -12.74 44.07
CA SER A 309 -24.93 -14.04 44.77
C SER A 309 -26.16 -14.94 44.54
N SER A 310 -27.26 -14.38 44.03
CA SER A 310 -28.52 -15.09 43.76
C SER A 310 -28.52 -15.87 42.45
N GLN A 311 -27.60 -15.55 41.52
CA GLN A 311 -27.49 -16.18 40.20
C GLN A 311 -27.17 -17.67 40.30
N LYS A 312 -27.79 -18.45 39.42
CA LYS A 312 -27.64 -19.91 39.36
C LYS A 312 -27.25 -20.37 37.96
N THR A 313 -26.62 -21.55 37.92
CA THR A 313 -26.35 -22.28 36.70
C THR A 313 -27.27 -23.49 36.59
N LYS A 314 -27.77 -23.75 35.38
CA LYS A 314 -28.52 -24.96 35.03
C LYS A 314 -27.82 -25.65 33.86
N ILE A 315 -26.86 -26.51 34.19
CA ILE A 315 -26.07 -27.28 33.23
C ILE A 315 -26.53 -28.73 33.27
N ILE A 316 -27.39 -29.12 32.33
CA ILE A 316 -28.07 -30.43 32.33
C ILE A 316 -28.13 -31.03 30.92
N ASN A 317 -28.28 -32.35 30.79
CA ASN A 317 -28.44 -33.03 29.50
C ASN A 317 -27.32 -32.69 28.48
N ASN A 318 -26.12 -32.43 28.96
CA ASN A 318 -24.90 -32.35 28.14
C ASN A 318 -24.10 -33.64 28.30
N LYS A 319 -22.97 -33.77 27.61
CA LYS A 319 -22.10 -34.94 27.78
C LYS A 319 -21.62 -35.05 29.24
N ASP A 320 -21.61 -36.27 29.76
CA ASP A 320 -21.23 -36.51 31.14
C ASP A 320 -19.72 -36.33 31.35
N GLU A 321 -19.33 -35.90 32.54
CA GLU A 321 -17.93 -35.56 32.86
C GLU A 321 -17.00 -36.78 32.72
N LYS A 322 -17.47 -37.98 33.06
CA LYS A 322 -16.68 -39.22 32.93
C LYS A 322 -16.46 -39.56 31.46
N GLY A 323 -17.51 -39.42 30.66
CA GLY A 323 -17.50 -39.59 29.21
C GLY A 323 -16.53 -38.62 28.54
N CYS A 324 -16.47 -37.36 28.98
CA CYS A 324 -15.51 -36.38 28.48
C CYS A 324 -14.06 -36.70 28.86
N LYS A 325 -13.82 -37.11 30.12
CA LYS A 325 -12.49 -37.55 30.57
C LYS A 325 -11.99 -38.78 29.81
N ALA A 326 -12.87 -39.74 29.51
CA ALA A 326 -12.53 -40.97 28.79
C ALA A 326 -12.02 -40.71 27.36
N ILE A 327 -12.49 -39.65 26.71
CA ILE A 327 -12.05 -39.24 25.37
C ILE A 327 -10.95 -38.17 25.39
N GLY A 328 -10.36 -37.88 26.55
CA GLY A 328 -9.29 -36.90 26.68
C GLY A 328 -9.74 -35.43 26.56
N HIS A 329 -11.04 -35.16 26.57
CA HIS A 329 -11.57 -33.80 26.54
C HIS A 329 -11.54 -33.18 27.94
N VAL A 330 -10.35 -32.77 28.36
CA VAL A 330 -10.05 -32.10 29.63
C VAL A 330 -9.31 -30.80 29.39
N CYS A 331 -9.23 -29.93 30.40
CA CYS A 331 -8.47 -28.68 30.29
C CYS A 331 -6.99 -28.94 30.05
N HIS A 332 -6.35 -28.01 29.32
CA HIS A 332 -4.91 -28.07 29.07
C HIS A 332 -4.13 -28.09 30.40
N PRO A 333 -3.01 -28.81 30.52
CA PRO A 333 -2.19 -28.86 31.75
C PRO A 333 -1.65 -27.50 32.24
N LEU A 334 -1.63 -26.50 31.35
CA LEU A 334 -1.21 -25.13 31.65
C LEU A 334 -2.32 -24.26 32.24
N CYS A 335 -3.58 -24.74 32.21
CA CYS A 335 -4.68 -24.06 32.86
C CYS A 335 -4.58 -24.22 34.38
N SER A 336 -5.03 -23.20 35.10
CA SER A 336 -5.22 -23.27 36.55
C SER A 336 -6.44 -24.14 36.92
N SER A 337 -6.71 -24.27 38.22
CA SER A 337 -7.91 -24.91 38.75
C SER A 337 -9.22 -24.13 38.48
N GLU A 338 -9.15 -22.97 37.84
CA GLU A 338 -10.33 -22.14 37.52
C GLU A 338 -11.14 -22.65 36.33
N GLY A 339 -10.60 -23.64 35.62
CA GLY A 339 -11.25 -24.27 34.46
C GLY A 339 -10.83 -23.68 33.12
N CYS A 340 -11.53 -24.11 32.08
CA CYS A 340 -11.23 -23.74 30.70
C CYS A 340 -12.49 -23.74 29.83
N TRP A 341 -12.47 -22.93 28.78
CA TRP A 341 -13.54 -22.82 27.80
C TRP A 341 -13.44 -23.83 26.65
N GLY A 342 -12.36 -24.62 26.62
CA GLY A 342 -11.97 -25.55 25.56
C GLY A 342 -10.65 -26.27 25.87
N PRO A 343 -10.14 -27.11 24.96
CA PRO A 343 -8.93 -27.91 25.18
C PRO A 343 -7.62 -27.12 25.07
N GLU A 344 -7.61 -25.97 24.39
CA GLU A 344 -6.36 -25.29 24.02
C GLU A 344 -5.79 -24.45 25.17
N PRO A 345 -4.47 -24.16 25.19
CA PRO A 345 -3.86 -23.29 26.22
C PRO A 345 -4.40 -21.86 26.23
N LYS A 346 -4.98 -21.40 25.13
CA LYS A 346 -5.66 -20.10 24.99
C LYS A 346 -7.11 -20.09 25.49
N ASP A 347 -7.65 -21.26 25.85
CA ASP A 347 -9.02 -21.39 26.35
C ASP A 347 -9.04 -21.44 27.90
N CYS A 348 -7.90 -21.40 28.57
CA CYS A 348 -7.83 -21.36 30.02
C CYS A 348 -8.49 -20.09 30.57
N VAL A 349 -9.21 -20.21 31.70
CA VAL A 349 -9.73 -19.04 32.42
C VAL A 349 -8.59 -18.22 33.03
N SER A 350 -7.60 -18.93 33.59
CA SER A 350 -6.34 -18.33 34.03
C SER A 350 -5.20 -19.34 33.89
N CYS A 351 -3.99 -18.82 33.71
CA CYS A 351 -2.79 -19.63 33.53
C CYS A 351 -2.21 -20.06 34.86
N ARG A 352 -1.66 -21.28 34.91
CA ARG A 352 -0.94 -21.79 36.07
C ARG A 352 0.40 -21.09 36.30
N ASN A 353 1.12 -20.81 35.20
CA ASN A 353 2.44 -20.18 35.22
C ASN A 353 2.35 -18.75 34.65
N VAL A 354 2.70 -18.59 33.37
CA VAL A 354 2.76 -17.30 32.68
C VAL A 354 1.88 -17.31 31.43
N SER A 355 1.50 -16.12 30.96
CA SER A 355 0.75 -15.96 29.72
C SER A 355 1.52 -15.14 28.68
N ARG A 356 1.46 -15.57 27.41
CA ARG A 356 1.90 -14.78 26.27
C ARG A 356 0.66 -14.24 25.56
N GLY A 357 0.34 -12.98 25.79
CA GLY A 357 -0.94 -12.42 25.36
C GLY A 357 -2.10 -13.16 26.01
N ARG A 358 -2.87 -13.93 25.23
CA ARG A 358 -4.03 -14.72 25.68
C ARG A 358 -3.74 -16.22 25.83
N GLU A 359 -2.54 -16.68 25.52
CA GLU A 359 -2.20 -18.09 25.54
C GLU A 359 -1.35 -18.40 26.77
N CYS A 360 -1.69 -19.46 27.51
CA CYS A 360 -0.87 -19.93 28.61
C CYS A 360 0.36 -20.67 28.09
N VAL A 361 1.53 -20.31 28.61
CA VAL A 361 2.81 -20.90 28.19
C VAL A 361 3.62 -21.33 29.40
N GLU A 362 4.50 -22.32 29.22
CA GLU A 362 5.31 -22.84 30.32
C GLU A 362 6.30 -21.82 30.85
N LYS A 363 6.98 -21.09 29.94
CA LYS A 363 8.01 -20.10 30.21
C LYS A 363 8.01 -18.99 29.14
N CYS A 364 8.45 -17.80 29.55
CA CYS A 364 8.71 -16.69 28.63
C CYS A 364 10.10 -16.79 28.01
N ASN A 365 10.33 -16.12 26.89
CA ASN A 365 11.57 -16.10 26.13
C ASN A 365 12.63 -15.16 26.74
N VAL A 366 12.97 -15.40 28.01
CA VAL A 366 13.87 -14.53 28.79
C VAL A 366 15.33 -14.74 28.40
N LEU A 367 15.79 -16.00 28.42
CA LEU A 367 17.19 -16.39 28.14
C LEU A 367 17.40 -16.92 26.73
N GLU A 368 16.35 -17.46 26.12
CA GLU A 368 16.34 -18.08 24.79
C GLU A 368 14.97 -17.87 24.13
N GLY A 369 14.91 -17.97 22.80
CA GLY A 369 13.68 -17.80 22.01
C GLY A 369 13.55 -16.44 21.32
N GLU A 370 12.65 -16.37 20.36
CA GLU A 370 12.31 -15.15 19.62
C GLU A 370 10.79 -14.99 19.53
N PRO A 371 10.25 -13.78 19.73
CA PRO A 371 10.96 -12.58 20.18
C PRO A 371 11.42 -12.69 21.64
N ARG A 372 12.37 -11.84 22.04
CA ARG A 372 12.87 -11.76 23.42
C ARG A 372 11.87 -11.07 24.33
N GLU A 373 11.73 -11.58 25.55
CA GLU A 373 10.69 -11.18 26.48
C GLU A 373 11.25 -10.95 27.90
N PHE A 374 10.51 -10.19 28.69
CA PHE A 374 10.65 -10.11 30.14
C PHE A 374 9.31 -10.40 30.81
N VAL A 375 9.32 -10.62 32.13
CA VAL A 375 8.13 -11.00 32.89
C VAL A 375 7.66 -9.84 33.75
N GLU A 376 6.39 -9.47 33.61
CA GLU A 376 5.70 -8.48 34.42
C GLU A 376 4.30 -9.01 34.74
N ASN A 377 3.91 -9.07 36.02
CA ASN A 377 2.59 -9.57 36.45
C ASN A 377 2.20 -10.95 35.86
N SER A 378 3.15 -11.89 35.80
CA SER A 378 2.99 -13.22 35.18
C SER A 378 2.64 -13.19 33.69
N GLN A 379 2.93 -12.10 32.99
CA GLN A 379 2.78 -11.97 31.55
C GLN A 379 4.15 -11.87 30.87
N CYS A 380 4.30 -12.55 29.74
CA CYS A 380 5.45 -12.43 28.85
C CYS A 380 5.27 -11.18 27.99
N ILE A 381 6.12 -10.18 28.19
CA ILE A 381 6.09 -8.92 27.45
C ILE A 381 7.33 -8.85 26.57
N GLN A 382 7.11 -8.49 25.30
CA GLN A 382 8.17 -8.36 24.33
C GLN A 382 9.10 -7.18 24.67
N CYS A 383 10.42 -7.41 24.58
CA CYS A 383 11.43 -6.36 24.64
C CYS A 383 11.30 -5.38 23.47
N HIS A 384 11.82 -4.17 23.64
CA HIS A 384 11.85 -3.21 22.53
C HIS A 384 12.67 -3.75 21.35
N PRO A 385 12.28 -3.49 20.08
CA PRO A 385 12.98 -4.01 18.90
C PRO A 385 14.46 -3.59 18.80
N GLU A 386 14.83 -2.50 19.46
CA GLU A 386 16.21 -2.00 19.51
C GLU A 386 17.07 -2.68 20.60
N CYS A 387 16.53 -3.61 21.38
CA CYS A 387 17.30 -4.40 22.33
C CYS A 387 17.98 -5.58 21.61
N LEU A 388 19.31 -5.67 21.69
CA LEU A 388 20.09 -6.75 21.10
C LEU A 388 19.89 -8.05 21.90
N PRO A 389 19.42 -9.16 21.30
CA PRO A 389 19.29 -10.44 21.99
C PRO A 389 20.62 -10.89 22.64
N GLN A 390 20.59 -11.19 23.93
CA GLN A 390 21.75 -11.71 24.66
C GLN A 390 21.71 -13.24 24.73
N ALA A 391 22.84 -13.91 24.45
CA ALA A 391 22.94 -15.36 24.58
C ALA A 391 23.03 -15.75 26.06
N MET A 392 22.13 -16.63 26.52
CA MET A 392 22.09 -17.14 27.90
C MET A 392 21.97 -16.05 28.99
N ASN A 393 21.48 -14.86 28.65
CA ASN A 393 21.28 -13.76 29.58
C ASN A 393 20.00 -12.98 29.23
N ILE A 394 19.51 -12.16 30.17
CA ILE A 394 18.36 -11.30 29.94
C ILE A 394 18.65 -10.26 28.85
N THR A 395 17.65 -9.94 28.03
CA THR A 395 17.80 -8.96 26.93
C THR A 395 17.29 -7.57 27.32
N CYS A 396 16.24 -7.50 28.13
CA CYS A 396 15.67 -6.26 28.64
C CYS A 396 15.12 -6.46 30.06
N THR A 397 14.96 -5.37 30.80
CA THR A 397 14.41 -5.35 32.17
C THR A 397 13.02 -4.72 32.25
N GLY A 398 12.52 -4.16 31.14
CA GLY A 398 11.30 -3.36 31.12
C GLY A 398 10.85 -3.02 29.70
N ARG A 399 9.78 -2.22 29.62
CA ARG A 399 9.23 -1.72 28.35
C ARG A 399 10.08 -0.55 27.85
N GLY A 400 10.21 -0.40 26.54
CA GLY A 400 10.86 0.76 25.92
C GLY A 400 12.36 0.57 25.64
N PRO A 401 12.96 1.53 24.90
CA PRO A 401 14.35 1.46 24.44
C PRO A 401 15.41 1.78 25.50
N ASP A 402 15.01 2.30 26.66
CA ASP A 402 15.86 2.60 27.82
C ASP A 402 16.12 1.39 28.73
N SER A 403 15.27 0.38 28.64
CA SER A 403 15.33 -0.82 29.48
C SER A 403 16.10 -1.98 28.82
N CYS A 404 16.88 -1.70 27.77
CA CYS A 404 17.69 -2.71 27.08
C CYS A 404 19.03 -2.94 27.79
N VAL A 405 19.50 -4.19 27.84
CA VAL A 405 20.85 -4.50 28.36
C VAL A 405 21.94 -4.05 27.39
N LYS A 406 21.71 -4.22 26.08
CA LYS A 406 22.55 -3.71 24.99
C LYS A 406 21.68 -3.29 23.81
N CYS A 407 22.09 -2.24 23.11
CA CYS A 407 21.40 -1.76 21.93
C CYS A 407 21.81 -2.56 20.69
N ALA A 408 20.85 -2.77 19.77
CA ALA A 408 21.08 -3.45 18.50
C ALA A 408 21.77 -2.55 17.45
N HIS A 409 21.43 -1.26 17.45
CA HIS A 409 21.97 -0.28 16.50
C HIS A 409 22.80 0.81 17.23
N TYR A 410 22.20 1.95 17.59
CA TYR A 410 22.92 3.08 18.17
C TYR A 410 22.41 3.43 19.57
N ILE A 411 23.25 4.16 20.33
CA ILE A 411 22.98 4.58 21.70
C ILE A 411 22.88 6.11 21.73
N ASP A 412 21.71 6.63 22.05
CA ASP A 412 21.48 8.07 22.25
C ASP A 412 21.20 8.35 23.72
N GLY A 413 22.26 8.64 24.49
CA GLY A 413 22.17 8.78 25.94
C GLY A 413 21.72 7.48 26.60
N PRO A 414 20.58 7.46 27.33
CA PRO A 414 20.05 6.24 27.94
C PRO A 414 19.23 5.38 26.97
N HIS A 415 18.97 5.84 25.73
CA HIS A 415 18.02 5.18 24.82
C HIS A 415 18.71 4.42 23.67
N CYS A 416 18.25 3.21 23.39
CA CYS A 416 18.59 2.50 22.16
C CYS A 416 17.77 3.01 20.96
N VAL A 417 18.45 3.48 19.91
CA VAL A 417 17.81 4.06 18.73
C VAL A 417 18.29 3.41 17.44
N LYS A 418 17.39 3.29 16.46
CA LYS A 418 17.70 2.75 15.13
C LYS A 418 18.69 3.62 14.34
N THR A 419 18.59 4.94 14.52
CA THR A 419 19.42 5.96 13.88
C THR A 419 19.59 7.13 14.84
N CYS A 420 20.78 7.74 14.89
CA CYS A 420 20.99 8.93 15.68
C CYS A 420 20.04 10.08 15.27
N PRO A 421 19.58 10.92 16.22
CA PRO A 421 18.74 12.07 15.93
C PRO A 421 19.33 12.98 14.86
N ALA A 422 18.57 13.22 13.78
CA ALA A 422 19.03 13.97 12.62
C ALA A 422 17.94 14.94 12.16
N GLY A 423 18.11 16.24 12.44
CA GLY A 423 17.15 17.27 12.07
C GLY A 423 15.93 17.35 12.98
N VAL A 424 16.06 16.91 14.23
CA VAL A 424 15.00 17.04 15.25
C VAL A 424 15.05 18.46 15.82
N MET A 425 13.90 19.08 16.07
CA MET A 425 13.86 20.42 16.67
C MET A 425 14.29 20.35 18.14
N GLY A 426 15.32 21.11 18.50
CA GLY A 426 15.75 21.31 19.88
C GLY A 426 15.42 22.69 20.41
N GLU A 427 16.01 23.03 21.55
CA GLU A 427 15.86 24.34 22.18
C GLU A 427 16.33 25.49 21.27
N ASN A 428 15.77 26.69 21.48
CA ASN A 428 16.10 27.92 20.74
C ASN A 428 15.90 27.83 19.22
N ASN A 429 14.94 27.03 18.73
CA ASN A 429 14.68 26.80 17.31
C ASN A 429 15.91 26.30 16.52
N THR A 430 16.79 25.55 17.19
CA THR A 430 17.97 24.93 16.56
C THR A 430 17.69 23.47 16.23
N LEU A 431 18.13 23.03 15.05
CA LEU A 431 18.04 21.62 14.67
C LEU A 431 19.16 20.84 15.34
N VAL A 432 18.79 19.77 16.02
CA VAL A 432 19.72 18.83 16.64
C VAL A 432 20.13 17.80 15.59
N TRP A 433 21.43 17.75 15.36
CA TRP A 433 22.08 16.77 14.52
C TRP A 433 23.09 16.00 15.36
N LYS A 434 23.01 14.68 15.32
CA LYS A 434 23.97 13.78 15.94
C LYS A 434 24.58 12.84 14.92
N PHE A 435 25.81 12.43 15.17
CA PHE A 435 26.52 11.40 14.41
C PHE A 435 26.91 10.25 15.35
N ALA A 436 27.09 9.06 14.82
CA ALA A 436 27.54 7.91 15.58
C ALA A 436 29.08 7.82 15.57
N ASP A 437 29.66 7.52 16.73
CA ASP A 437 31.08 7.17 16.83
C ASP A 437 31.34 5.66 16.55
N ALA A 438 32.60 5.23 16.72
CA ALA A 438 33.00 3.83 16.56
C ALA A 438 32.35 2.87 17.58
N ASN A 439 31.87 3.39 18.71
CA ASN A 439 31.15 2.64 19.74
C ASN A 439 29.62 2.70 19.54
N LEU A 440 29.16 3.22 18.40
CA LEU A 440 27.76 3.41 18.05
C LEU A 440 27.03 4.40 18.98
N ALA A 441 27.76 5.23 19.73
CA ALA A 441 27.19 6.27 20.57
C ALA A 441 26.95 7.56 19.76
N CYS A 442 25.78 8.16 19.96
CA CYS A 442 25.35 9.35 19.25
C CYS A 442 25.88 10.62 19.95
N HIS A 443 26.71 11.38 19.23
CA HIS A 443 27.29 12.64 19.71
C HIS A 443 26.77 13.82 18.89
N LEU A 444 26.65 14.99 19.53
CA LEU A 444 26.22 16.22 18.87
C LEU A 444 27.22 16.64 17.79
N CYS A 445 26.67 17.04 16.64
CA CYS A 445 27.42 17.74 15.63
C CYS A 445 27.90 19.11 16.13
N HIS A 446 28.94 19.64 15.48
CA HIS A 446 29.34 21.03 15.71
C HIS A 446 28.18 21.99 15.37
N SER A 447 28.02 23.07 16.14
CA SER A 447 26.89 24.02 16.04
C SER A 447 26.70 24.61 14.64
N ASN A 448 27.79 24.82 13.90
CA ASN A 448 27.77 25.31 12.51
C ASN A 448 27.35 24.25 11.45
N CYS A 449 27.20 22.97 11.81
CA CYS A 449 26.74 21.93 10.88
C CYS A 449 25.20 21.94 10.76
N THR A 450 24.62 22.92 10.08
CA THR A 450 23.16 23.08 9.98
C THR A 450 22.43 22.01 9.16
N TYR A 451 23.16 21.24 8.34
CA TYR A 451 22.65 20.16 7.50
C TYR A 451 23.17 18.76 7.92
N GLY A 452 23.64 18.64 9.16
CA GLY A 452 24.18 17.40 9.69
C GLY A 452 25.69 17.23 9.52
N CYS A 453 26.22 16.19 10.14
CA CYS A 453 27.63 15.84 10.14
C CYS A 453 27.82 14.31 10.14
N ALA A 454 29.00 13.87 9.74
CA ALA A 454 29.43 12.46 9.79
C ALA A 454 30.53 12.22 10.84
N GLY A 455 30.97 13.26 11.55
CA GLY A 455 32.07 13.21 12.48
C GLY A 455 32.15 14.46 13.36
N PRO A 456 33.07 14.51 14.33
CA PRO A 456 33.22 15.62 15.24
C PRO A 456 33.77 16.89 14.56
N GLY A 457 33.52 18.04 15.17
CA GLY A 457 34.07 19.32 14.73
C GLY A 457 33.55 19.79 13.37
N LEU A 458 34.20 20.82 12.81
CA LEU A 458 33.85 21.38 11.50
C LEU A 458 34.27 20.50 10.32
N GLU A 459 35.25 19.63 10.52
CA GLU A 459 35.75 18.69 9.51
C GLU A 459 34.73 17.60 9.17
N GLY A 460 33.92 17.20 10.16
CA GLY A 460 32.85 16.24 10.00
C GLY A 460 31.57 16.81 9.39
N CYS A 461 31.41 18.14 9.31
CA CYS A 461 30.29 18.70 8.55
C CYS A 461 30.49 18.34 7.07
N ALA A 462 29.45 17.82 6.42
CA ALA A 462 29.50 17.60 4.98
C ALA A 462 29.60 18.95 4.23
N ARG A 463 30.82 19.47 4.06
CA ARG A 463 31.12 20.51 3.06
C ARG A 463 31.06 19.84 1.71
N ASN A 464 29.84 19.65 1.19
CA ASN A 464 29.45 19.55 -0.21
C ASN A 464 28.05 18.92 -0.25
N GLY A 465 27.14 19.57 -0.98
CA GLY A 465 25.90 18.93 -1.45
C GLY A 465 26.20 17.64 -2.22
N PRO A 466 25.16 16.91 -2.68
CA PRO A 466 25.30 15.55 -3.16
C PRO A 466 26.40 15.46 -4.23
N LYS A 467 27.56 14.91 -3.85
CA LYS A 467 28.57 14.47 -4.82
C LYS A 467 27.93 13.30 -5.55
N ILE A 468 27.40 13.59 -6.74
CA ILE A 468 27.02 12.57 -7.72
C ILE A 468 28.21 11.61 -7.78
N PRO A 469 28.04 10.32 -7.45
CA PRO A 469 29.16 9.39 -7.42
C PRO A 469 29.77 9.37 -8.83
N SER A 470 31.07 9.68 -8.92
CA SER A 470 31.85 9.81 -10.16
C SER A 470 31.97 8.49 -10.97
N ILE A 471 31.12 7.51 -10.68
CA ILE A 471 30.93 6.28 -11.43
C ILE A 471 29.81 6.46 -12.49
N ALA A 472 28.87 7.39 -12.28
CA ALA A 472 27.74 7.61 -13.19
C ALA A 472 28.14 8.35 -14.50
N THR A 473 29.17 9.19 -14.47
CA THR A 473 29.68 9.87 -15.68
C THR A 473 30.36 8.91 -16.67
N GLY A 474 30.98 7.83 -16.17
CA GLY A 474 31.61 6.82 -17.02
C GLY A 474 30.59 5.95 -17.78
N ILE A 475 29.50 5.56 -17.11
CA ILE A 475 28.46 4.70 -17.71
C ILE A 475 27.64 5.47 -18.74
N VAL A 476 27.26 6.72 -18.43
CA VAL A 476 26.52 7.58 -19.36
C VAL A 476 27.39 7.97 -20.56
N GLY A 477 28.67 8.32 -20.34
CA GLY A 477 29.63 8.58 -21.41
C GLY A 477 29.87 7.37 -22.31
N GLY A 478 30.03 6.18 -21.72
CA GLY A 478 30.19 4.92 -22.45
C GLY A 478 28.96 4.55 -23.28
N LEU A 479 27.76 4.67 -22.71
CA LEU A 479 26.50 4.45 -23.44
C LEU A 479 26.33 5.44 -24.59
N LEU A 480 26.67 6.71 -24.40
CA LEU A 480 26.57 7.72 -25.45
C LEU A 480 27.55 7.43 -26.59
N LEU A 481 28.77 6.98 -26.27
CA LEU A 481 29.78 6.61 -27.26
C LEU A 481 29.37 5.35 -28.05
N VAL A 482 28.78 4.35 -27.39
CA VAL A 482 28.21 3.17 -28.06
C VAL A 482 27.06 3.54 -28.99
N VAL A 483 26.17 4.44 -28.57
CA VAL A 483 25.05 4.92 -29.41
C VAL A 483 25.57 5.71 -30.62
N VAL A 484 26.58 6.56 -30.46
CA VAL A 484 27.19 7.31 -31.56
C VAL A 484 27.89 6.36 -32.55
N VAL A 485 28.60 5.34 -32.07
CA VAL A 485 29.22 4.32 -32.93
C VAL A 485 28.16 3.48 -33.64
N ALA A 486 27.09 3.07 -32.94
CA ALA A 486 25.99 2.33 -33.55
C ALA A 486 25.25 3.14 -34.61
N LEU A 487 25.01 4.45 -34.37
CA LEU A 487 24.47 5.37 -35.37
C LEU A 487 25.43 5.56 -36.55
N GLY A 488 26.73 5.68 -36.31
CA GLY A 488 27.76 5.76 -37.35
C GLY A 488 27.79 4.51 -38.24
N VAL A 489 27.77 3.31 -37.64
CA VAL A 489 27.71 2.03 -38.35
C VAL A 489 26.37 1.89 -39.09
N GLY A 490 25.25 2.26 -38.47
CA GLY A 490 23.94 2.26 -39.10
C GLY A 490 23.86 3.18 -40.33
N LEU A 491 24.41 4.40 -40.23
CA LEU A 491 24.50 5.33 -41.35
C LEU A 491 25.46 4.83 -42.44
N PHE A 492 26.57 4.19 -42.06
CA PHE A 492 27.52 3.59 -43.01
C PHE A 492 26.89 2.42 -43.77
N LEU A 493 26.23 1.49 -43.08
CA LEU A 493 25.51 0.38 -43.69
C LEU A 493 24.35 0.87 -44.57
N ARG A 494 23.60 1.89 -44.11
CA ARG A 494 22.52 2.52 -44.89
C ARG A 494 23.07 3.20 -46.15
N ARG A 495 24.19 3.91 -46.07
CA ARG A 495 24.88 4.47 -47.25
C ARG A 495 25.28 3.38 -48.23
N ARG A 496 25.90 2.30 -47.73
CA ARG A 496 26.31 1.15 -48.57
C ARG A 496 25.12 0.49 -49.26
N HIS A 497 24.02 0.32 -48.53
CA HIS A 497 22.79 -0.26 -49.05
C HIS A 497 22.12 0.63 -50.10
N ILE A 498 22.09 1.96 -49.88
CA ILE A 498 21.56 2.93 -50.83
C ILE A 498 22.41 2.96 -52.12
N VAL A 499 23.73 2.97 -52.02
CA VAL A 499 24.63 2.93 -53.19
C VAL A 499 24.37 1.67 -54.00
N ARG A 500 24.33 0.50 -53.34
CA ARG A 500 24.08 -0.80 -54.00
C ARG A 500 22.71 -0.84 -54.71
N LYS A 501 21.67 -0.25 -54.09
CA LYS A 501 20.32 -0.14 -54.66
C LYS A 501 20.25 0.85 -55.83
N ARG A 502 21.08 1.90 -55.84
CA ARG A 502 21.18 2.86 -56.96
C ARG A 502 21.93 2.29 -58.15
N THR A 503 23.05 1.58 -57.94
CA THR A 503 23.77 0.87 -59.02
C THR A 503 22.92 -0.22 -59.66
N LEU A 504 22.17 -1.00 -58.86
CA LEU A 504 21.25 -2.02 -59.40
C LEU A 504 20.13 -1.40 -60.24
N ARG A 505 19.56 -0.25 -59.80
CA ARG A 505 18.55 0.47 -60.59
C ARG A 505 19.12 1.06 -61.88
N ARG A 506 20.33 1.63 -61.86
CA ARG A 506 21.00 2.09 -63.09
C ARG A 506 21.22 0.94 -64.07
N LEU A 507 21.77 -0.18 -63.63
CA LEU A 507 22.03 -1.35 -64.50
C LEU A 507 20.77 -1.96 -65.12
N LEU A 508 19.63 -1.89 -64.41
CA LEU A 508 18.34 -2.38 -64.91
C LEU A 508 17.57 -1.35 -65.76
N GLN A 509 17.90 -0.06 -65.67
CA GLN A 509 17.13 1.04 -66.26
C GLN A 509 17.90 1.81 -67.35
N GLU A 510 19.16 1.45 -67.63
CA GLU A 510 19.97 2.10 -68.66
C GLU A 510 19.48 1.66 -70.06
N ARG A 511 18.60 2.52 -70.61
CA ARG A 511 18.09 2.66 -71.99
C ARG A 511 16.59 2.35 -72.23
N GLU A 512 15.72 3.02 -71.47
CA GLU A 512 14.52 3.63 -72.06
C GLU A 512 14.91 5.02 -72.59
N LEU A 513 15.32 5.15 -73.86
CA LEU A 513 15.16 6.40 -74.62
C LEU A 513 15.51 6.20 -76.10
N VAL A 514 14.50 5.97 -76.95
CA VAL A 514 14.39 6.55 -78.31
C VAL A 514 12.88 6.68 -78.64
N GLU A 515 12.46 7.91 -78.99
CA GLU A 515 11.17 8.45 -79.51
C GLU A 515 10.58 7.71 -80.75
N PRO A 516 9.33 7.96 -81.28
CA PRO A 516 8.58 9.25 -81.34
C PRO A 516 7.02 9.18 -81.25
N LEU A 517 6.38 10.34 -81.48
CA LEU A 517 4.93 10.57 -81.58
C LEU A 517 4.22 9.71 -82.66
N THR A 518 3.03 9.18 -82.36
CA THR A 518 1.83 9.16 -83.24
C THR A 518 0.60 8.57 -82.51
N PRO A 519 -0.65 8.94 -82.91
CA PRO A 519 -1.86 8.68 -82.16
C PRO A 519 -2.55 7.40 -82.65
N SER A 520 -2.17 6.27 -82.09
CA SER A 520 -2.95 5.02 -82.18
C SER A 520 -2.51 4.16 -81.00
N GLY A 521 -3.29 4.22 -79.92
CA GLY A 521 -2.95 3.68 -78.61
C GLY A 521 -2.96 2.16 -78.53
N GLU A 522 -1.99 1.51 -79.17
CA GLU A 522 -1.61 0.11 -78.91
C GLU A 522 -0.08 -0.01 -78.90
N ALA A 523 0.49 -0.43 -77.77
CA ALA A 523 1.92 -0.64 -77.61
C ALA A 523 2.30 -2.08 -78.00
N PRO A 524 3.34 -2.29 -78.82
CA PRO A 524 3.82 -3.63 -79.17
C PRO A 524 4.62 -4.25 -78.00
N ASN A 525 4.48 -5.56 -77.78
CA ASN A 525 5.28 -6.34 -76.83
C ASN A 525 6.70 -6.50 -77.40
N GLN A 526 7.54 -5.47 -77.27
CA GLN A 526 8.94 -5.55 -77.67
C GLN A 526 9.75 -6.14 -76.52
N ALA A 527 9.96 -7.45 -76.53
CA ALA A 527 11.07 -8.06 -75.80
C ALA A 527 12.39 -7.57 -76.44
N LEU A 528 13.00 -6.53 -75.86
CA LEU A 528 14.25 -5.96 -76.34
C LEU A 528 15.39 -6.98 -76.15
N LEU A 529 15.81 -7.61 -77.25
CA LEU A 529 16.90 -8.58 -77.26
C LEU A 529 18.24 -7.86 -77.08
N ARG A 530 18.97 -8.18 -76.00
CA ARG A 530 20.34 -7.69 -75.76
C ARG A 530 21.34 -8.81 -75.99
N ILE A 531 22.29 -8.59 -76.90
CA ILE A 531 23.44 -9.48 -77.07
C ILE A 531 24.43 -9.19 -75.94
N LEU A 532 24.70 -10.20 -75.13
CA LEU A 532 25.59 -10.13 -73.98
C LEU A 532 26.70 -11.15 -74.18
N LYS A 533 27.92 -10.82 -73.74
CA LYS A 533 29.07 -11.73 -73.86
C LYS A 533 28.89 -12.92 -72.92
N GLU A 534 29.37 -14.10 -73.33
CA GLU A 534 29.33 -15.29 -72.46
C GLU A 534 30.14 -15.11 -71.17
N THR A 535 31.20 -14.30 -71.20
CA THR A 535 32.04 -13.96 -70.04
C THR A 535 31.30 -13.21 -68.94
N GLU A 536 30.18 -12.56 -69.26
CA GLU A 536 29.33 -11.86 -68.27
C GLU A 536 28.40 -12.82 -67.52
N PHE A 537 28.27 -14.06 -67.98
CA PHE A 537 27.41 -15.04 -67.37
C PHE A 537 28.19 -16.16 -66.71
N LYS A 538 27.77 -16.53 -65.50
CA LYS A 538 28.29 -17.69 -64.80
C LYS A 538 27.18 -18.69 -64.56
N LYS A 539 27.22 -19.82 -65.26
CA LYS A 539 26.35 -20.99 -64.99
C LYS A 539 26.77 -21.61 -63.66
N ILE A 540 25.82 -21.83 -62.75
CA ILE A 540 26.09 -22.39 -61.41
C ILE A 540 25.55 -23.80 -61.30
N LYS A 541 24.25 -23.99 -61.57
CA LYS A 541 23.58 -25.28 -61.38
C LYS A 541 22.48 -25.46 -62.43
N VAL A 542 22.35 -26.66 -62.98
CA VAL A 542 21.23 -27.02 -63.86
C VAL A 542 19.93 -26.99 -63.05
N LEU A 543 18.93 -26.26 -63.55
CA LEU A 543 17.57 -26.21 -63.00
C LEU A 543 16.64 -27.21 -63.71
N GLY A 544 16.85 -27.47 -65.00
CA GLY A 544 16.10 -28.46 -65.77
C GLY A 544 16.58 -28.57 -67.21
N SER A 545 16.36 -29.72 -67.85
CA SER A 545 16.65 -29.94 -69.28
C SER A 545 15.43 -30.51 -69.98
N GLY A 546 15.13 -30.00 -71.18
CA GLY A 546 14.01 -30.47 -72.01
C GLY A 546 14.37 -30.49 -73.50
N ALA A 547 13.38 -30.77 -74.35
CA ALA A 547 13.58 -30.91 -75.80
C ALA A 547 14.21 -29.67 -76.47
N PHE A 548 13.99 -28.49 -75.89
CA PHE A 548 14.47 -27.19 -76.41
C PHE A 548 15.71 -26.64 -75.67
N GLY A 549 16.44 -27.48 -74.93
CA GLY A 549 17.70 -27.08 -74.28
C GLY A 549 17.71 -27.20 -72.75
N THR A 550 18.77 -26.69 -72.13
CA THR A 550 19.03 -26.80 -70.68
C THR A 550 19.00 -25.43 -70.02
N VAL A 551 18.25 -25.31 -68.93
CA VAL A 551 18.15 -24.09 -68.11
C VAL A 551 19.06 -24.23 -66.90
N TYR A 552 19.92 -23.25 -66.70
CA TYR A 552 20.83 -23.12 -65.57
C TYR A 552 20.42 -21.97 -64.66
N LYS A 553 20.56 -22.15 -63.36
CA LYS A 553 20.68 -21.04 -62.41
C LYS A 553 22.04 -20.39 -62.67
N GLY A 554 22.03 -19.12 -63.03
CA GLY A 554 23.20 -18.35 -63.35
C GLY A 554 23.33 -17.05 -62.56
N LEU A 555 24.49 -16.43 -62.66
CA LEU A 555 24.71 -15.05 -62.27
C LEU A 555 25.13 -14.25 -63.51
N TRP A 556 24.50 -13.12 -63.72
CA TRP A 556 24.98 -12.07 -64.62
C TRP A 556 25.84 -11.10 -63.83
N ILE A 557 27.06 -10.88 -64.31
CA ILE A 557 28.06 -10.00 -63.72
C ILE A 557 28.53 -9.07 -64.86
N PRO A 558 27.98 -7.85 -64.95
CA PRO A 558 28.37 -6.89 -65.98
C PRO A 558 29.86 -6.55 -65.87
N GLU A 559 30.56 -6.44 -67.00
CA GLU A 559 31.98 -6.06 -67.01
C GLU A 559 32.19 -4.69 -66.31
N GLY A 560 33.14 -4.63 -65.37
CA GLY A 560 33.48 -3.41 -64.63
C GLY A 560 32.67 -3.15 -63.35
N GLU A 561 31.63 -3.94 -63.07
CA GLU A 561 30.76 -3.74 -61.89
C GLU A 561 30.90 -4.87 -60.84
N LYS A 562 30.87 -4.52 -59.55
CA LYS A 562 30.95 -5.52 -58.45
C LYS A 562 29.60 -6.13 -58.06
N VAL A 563 28.55 -5.85 -58.83
CA VAL A 563 27.17 -6.32 -58.59
C VAL A 563 26.97 -7.67 -59.28
N LYS A 564 26.37 -8.63 -58.58
CA LYS A 564 26.06 -9.97 -59.10
C LYS A 564 24.54 -10.14 -59.13
N ILE A 565 23.97 -10.36 -60.30
CA ILE A 565 22.51 -10.44 -60.50
C ILE A 565 22.13 -11.89 -60.77
N PRO A 566 21.25 -12.52 -59.97
CA PRO A 566 20.79 -13.89 -60.23
C PRO A 566 19.89 -13.91 -61.46
N VAL A 567 20.17 -14.82 -62.39
CA VAL A 567 19.44 -14.99 -63.65
C VAL A 567 19.21 -16.47 -63.95
N ALA A 568 18.27 -16.78 -64.83
CA ALA A 568 18.15 -18.09 -65.45
C ALA A 568 18.78 -18.03 -66.85
N ILE A 569 19.73 -18.93 -67.15
CA ILE A 569 20.42 -18.98 -68.45
C ILE A 569 19.91 -20.23 -69.16
N LYS A 570 19.24 -20.06 -70.30
CA LYS A 570 18.80 -21.19 -71.13
C LYS A 570 19.74 -21.35 -72.32
N GLU A 571 20.31 -22.54 -72.47
CA GLU A 571 21.18 -22.91 -73.57
C GLU A 571 20.40 -23.78 -74.56
N LEU A 572 20.32 -23.33 -75.82
CA LEU A 572 19.57 -24.00 -76.89
C LEU A 572 20.49 -24.97 -77.65
N ARG A 573 19.96 -26.11 -78.12
CA ARG A 573 20.73 -27.09 -78.92
C ARG A 573 20.69 -26.75 -80.42
N GLU A 574 21.81 -26.95 -81.12
CA GLU A 574 22.08 -26.45 -82.48
C GLU A 574 21.50 -27.26 -83.67
N ALA A 575 20.66 -28.27 -83.46
CA ALA A 575 20.02 -29.03 -84.55
C ALA A 575 18.57 -28.59 -84.76
N THR A 576 18.35 -27.80 -85.82
CA THR A 576 17.16 -26.98 -86.12
C THR A 576 16.08 -27.68 -86.93
N SER A 577 14.85 -27.14 -86.87
CA SER A 577 14.14 -26.73 -88.09
C SER A 577 13.80 -25.24 -87.96
N PRO A 578 14.01 -24.39 -89.00
CA PRO A 578 13.85 -22.93 -88.91
C PRO A 578 12.44 -22.45 -88.53
N LYS A 579 11.42 -23.32 -88.67
CA LYS A 579 10.04 -23.02 -88.27
C LYS A 579 9.82 -23.06 -86.75
N ALA A 580 10.58 -23.88 -86.00
CA ALA A 580 10.41 -24.00 -84.55
C ALA A 580 11.01 -22.81 -83.76
N ASN A 581 11.99 -22.11 -84.34
CA ASN A 581 12.58 -20.92 -83.70
C ASN A 581 11.68 -19.67 -83.83
N LYS A 582 10.70 -19.65 -84.74
CA LYS A 582 9.71 -18.56 -84.83
C LYS A 582 8.59 -18.69 -83.78
N GLU A 583 8.10 -19.90 -83.51
CA GLU A 583 7.05 -20.14 -82.51
C GLU A 583 7.48 -19.85 -81.05
N ILE A 584 8.78 -19.82 -80.74
CA ILE A 584 9.28 -19.45 -79.40
C ILE A 584 9.43 -17.93 -79.24
N LEU A 585 9.59 -17.18 -80.34
CA LEU A 585 9.67 -15.71 -80.32
C LEU A 585 8.27 -15.04 -80.24
N ASP A 586 7.20 -15.76 -80.57
CA ASP A 586 5.80 -15.26 -80.52
C ASP A 586 5.06 -15.65 -79.22
N LEU A 587 5.71 -16.32 -78.25
CA LEU A 587 5.12 -16.79 -76.98
C LEU A 587 5.74 -16.16 -75.72
N VAL A 588 6.46 -15.04 -75.83
CA VAL A 588 7.02 -14.26 -74.69
C VAL A 588 6.58 -12.81 -74.74
#